data_AF-A0A920B7I7-F1
#
_entry.id   AF-A0A920B7I7-F1
#
_cell.length_a   1.000
_cell.length_b   1.000
_cell.length_c   1.000
_cell.angle_alpha   90.00
_cell.angle_beta   90.00
_cell.angle_gamma   90.00
#
_symmetry.space_group_name_H-M   'P 1'
#
loop_
_entity.id
_entity.type
_entity.pdbx_description
1 polymer ?
#
loop_
_entity_poly.entity_id
_entity_poly.type
_entity_poly.pdbx_seq_one_letter_code
_entity_poly.pdbx_strand_id
1 'polypeptide(L)'
;MGDIAVKLAKKVSYVGAGTVEFIMDQKENFYFLEMNTRVQVEHPITEMITGIDIVKEMIKVSAGEPLSFKQKDVEINGHAIECRICAEDPENNFIPTPGTAVYTKSPKVQVLEMIHPFLMAIKLQHFMIQCFQNLLSGVKTEVMQ
;
A
#
# COMPACT_ATOMS: atom_id res chain seq x y z
N MET A 1 -0.20 -15.91 4.48
CA MET A 1 0.68 -14.72 4.60
C MET A 1 0.10 -13.66 5.53
N GLY A 2 -1.11 -13.12 5.28
CA GLY A 2 -1.70 -12.07 6.13
C GLY A 2 -1.72 -12.39 7.64
N ASP A 3 -2.18 -13.57 8.05
CA ASP A 3 -2.20 -13.94 9.48
C ASP A 3 -0.82 -13.86 10.16
N ILE A 4 0.25 -14.12 9.42
CA ILE A 4 1.62 -14.04 9.92
C ILE A 4 2.03 -12.57 10.04
N ALA A 5 1.67 -11.72 9.09
CA ALA A 5 1.87 -10.27 9.18
C ALA A 5 1.18 -9.68 10.42
N VAL A 6 -0.07 -10.08 10.73
CA VAL A 6 -0.77 -9.64 11.97
C VAL A 6 0.00 -10.07 13.20
N LYS A 7 0.45 -11.32 13.21
CA LYS A 7 1.15 -11.89 14.38
C LYS A 7 2.46 -11.15 14.62
N LEU A 8 3.20 -10.84 13.57
CA LEU A 8 4.42 -10.04 13.64
C LEU A 8 4.13 -8.64 14.20
N ALA A 9 3.18 -7.91 13.60
CA ALA A 9 2.81 -6.56 14.03
C ALA A 9 2.36 -6.52 15.49
N LYS A 10 1.54 -7.49 15.92
CA LYS A 10 1.14 -7.66 17.33
C LYS A 10 2.31 -7.92 18.25
N LYS A 11 3.24 -8.78 17.83
CA LYS A 11 4.38 -9.20 18.67
C LYS A 11 5.32 -8.03 18.98
N VAL A 12 5.40 -7.06 18.08
CA VAL A 12 6.20 -5.84 18.25
C VAL A 12 5.37 -4.63 18.67
N SER A 13 4.08 -4.81 18.99
CA SER A 13 3.14 -3.74 19.33
C SER A 13 3.15 -2.58 18.32
N TYR A 14 3.18 -2.91 17.03
CA TYR A 14 3.24 -1.91 15.97
C TYR A 14 1.99 -1.03 15.92
N VAL A 15 2.19 0.28 15.74
CA VAL A 15 1.12 1.28 15.63
C VAL A 15 1.33 2.10 14.35
N GLY A 16 0.25 2.34 13.61
CA GLY A 16 0.26 3.02 12.32
C GLY A 16 0.08 2.05 11.15
N ALA A 17 0.35 2.52 9.94
CA ALA A 17 0.35 1.69 8.73
C ALA A 17 1.78 1.29 8.36
N GLY A 18 1.96 0.02 8.02
CA GLY A 18 3.23 -0.53 7.57
C GLY A 18 3.01 -1.81 6.75
N THR A 19 4.03 -2.17 5.98
CA THR A 19 3.99 -3.33 5.08
C THR A 19 4.92 -4.42 5.58
N VAL A 20 4.46 -5.67 5.54
CA VAL A 20 5.31 -6.85 5.79
C VAL A 20 5.63 -7.54 4.47
N GLU A 21 6.91 -7.58 4.12
CA GLU A 21 7.39 -8.11 2.86
C GLU A 21 7.81 -9.58 2.98
N PHE A 22 7.49 -10.32 1.92
CA PHE A 22 7.72 -11.74 1.79
C PHE A 22 8.23 -12.02 0.39
N ILE A 23 9.22 -12.90 0.27
CA ILE A 23 9.63 -13.50 -1.00
C ILE A 23 8.94 -14.85 -1.13
N MET A 24 8.42 -15.17 -2.32
CA MET A 24 7.77 -16.44 -2.62
C MET A 24 8.55 -17.20 -3.70
N ASP A 25 8.79 -18.49 -3.47
CA ASP A 25 9.42 -19.36 -4.47
C ASP A 25 8.38 -19.97 -5.44
N GLN A 26 8.85 -20.74 -6.44
CA GLN A 26 7.98 -21.39 -7.42
C GLN A 26 7.07 -22.49 -6.84
N LYS A 27 7.32 -22.92 -5.60
CA LYS A 27 6.52 -23.91 -4.88
C LYS A 27 5.57 -23.25 -3.88
N GLU A 28 5.39 -21.93 -3.97
CA GLU A 28 4.57 -21.11 -3.09
C GLU A 28 5.03 -21.12 -1.62
N ASN A 29 6.28 -21.52 -1.34
CA ASN A 29 6.87 -21.27 -0.04
C ASN A 29 7.18 -19.78 0.06
N PHE A 30 6.73 -19.16 1.14
CA PHE A 30 6.99 -17.74 1.40
C PHE A 30 7.91 -17.56 2.60
N TYR A 31 8.76 -16.54 2.52
CA TYR A 31 9.79 -16.24 3.52
C TYR A 31 9.71 -14.77 3.87
N PHE A 32 9.75 -14.45 5.17
CA PHE A 32 9.81 -13.05 5.62
C PHE A 32 11.09 -12.39 5.11
N LEU A 33 10.95 -11.20 4.52
CA LEU A 33 12.06 -10.38 4.07
C LEU A 33 12.30 -9.23 5.05
N GLU A 34 11.33 -8.33 5.17
CA GLU A 34 11.41 -7.18 6.05
C GLU A 34 10.02 -6.63 6.42
N MET A 35 10.00 -5.61 7.28
CA MET A 35 8.82 -4.81 7.56
C MET A 35 9.14 -3.33 7.35
N ASN A 36 8.39 -2.70 6.46
CA ASN A 36 8.44 -1.26 6.22
C ASN A 36 7.50 -0.55 7.20
N THR A 37 8.06 0.19 8.16
CA THR A 37 7.32 0.84 9.27
C THR A 37 6.72 2.20 8.90
N ARG A 38 6.33 2.35 7.63
CA ARG A 38 5.76 3.57 7.05
C ARG A 38 4.77 3.20 5.96
N VAL A 39 3.91 4.15 5.59
CA VAL A 39 3.10 4.03 4.39
C VAL A 39 4.01 3.89 3.16
N GLN A 40 3.67 2.95 2.29
CA GLN A 40 4.38 2.73 1.04
C GLN A 40 3.78 3.57 -0.07
N VAL A 41 4.58 3.91 -1.08
CA VAL A 41 4.11 4.74 -2.19
C VAL A 41 2.97 4.05 -2.95
N GLU A 42 3.02 2.73 -3.01
CA GLU A 42 2.06 1.82 -3.63
C GLU A 42 0.78 1.54 -2.79
N HIS A 43 0.55 2.24 -1.68
CA HIS A 43 -0.70 2.10 -0.94
C HIS A 43 -1.99 2.33 -1.77
N PRO A 44 -2.04 3.16 -2.83
CA PRO A 44 -3.29 3.43 -3.57
C PRO A 44 -3.90 2.18 -4.21
N ILE A 45 -3.10 1.18 -4.60
CA ILE A 45 -3.65 -0.08 -5.12
C ILE A 45 -4.45 -0.85 -4.07
N THR A 46 -4.06 -0.73 -2.79
CA THR A 46 -4.80 -1.32 -1.68
C THR A 46 -6.08 -0.54 -1.43
N GLU A 47 -6.02 0.79 -1.41
CA GLU A 47 -7.20 1.64 -1.20
C GLU A 47 -8.22 1.42 -2.31
N MET A 48 -7.78 1.31 -3.56
CA MET A 48 -8.65 1.07 -4.72
C MET A 48 -9.44 -0.24 -4.65
N ILE A 49 -8.83 -1.32 -4.14
CA ILE A 49 -9.50 -2.63 -4.06
C ILE A 49 -10.25 -2.85 -2.74
N THR A 50 -9.91 -2.12 -1.68
CA THR A 50 -10.54 -2.28 -0.36
C THR A 50 -11.55 -1.18 -0.03
N GLY A 51 -11.47 -0.03 -0.68
CA GLY A 51 -12.24 1.18 -0.36
C GLY A 51 -11.79 1.86 0.94
N ILE A 52 -10.65 1.45 1.52
CA ILE A 52 -10.14 1.98 2.79
C ILE A 52 -9.09 3.05 2.47
N ASP A 53 -9.31 4.26 2.97
CA ASP A 53 -8.34 5.36 2.95
C ASP A 53 -7.34 5.17 4.11
N ILE A 54 -6.15 4.67 3.77
CA ILE A 54 -5.08 4.31 4.70
C ILE A 54 -4.55 5.56 5.40
N VAL A 55 -4.37 6.67 4.68
CA VAL A 55 -3.83 7.90 5.26
C VAL A 55 -4.79 8.48 6.30
N LYS A 56 -6.09 8.47 6.00
CA LYS A 56 -7.14 8.87 6.95
C LYS A 56 -7.15 8.01 8.20
N GLU A 57 -7.04 6.69 8.06
CA GLU A 57 -7.00 5.79 9.21
C GLU A 57 -5.72 5.95 10.04
N MET A 58 -4.58 6.24 9.40
CA MET A 58 -3.34 6.57 10.12
C MET A 58 -3.51 7.81 11.01
N ILE A 59 -4.19 8.85 10.52
CA ILE A 59 -4.46 10.07 11.29
C ILE A 59 -5.34 9.75 12.50
N LYS A 60 -6.42 8.98 12.30
CA LYS A 60 -7.32 8.56 13.39
C LYS A 60 -6.59 7.75 14.46
N VAL A 61 -5.83 6.73 14.05
CA VAL A 61 -5.06 5.89 14.97
C VAL A 61 -4.03 6.72 15.74
N SER A 62 -3.40 7.69 15.08
CA SER A 62 -2.45 8.62 15.72
C SER A 62 -3.13 9.56 16.72
N ALA A 63 -4.43 9.84 16.56
CA ALA A 63 -5.27 10.55 17.53
C ALA A 63 -5.79 9.64 18.67
N GLY A 64 -5.40 8.37 18.71
CA GLY A 64 -5.85 7.39 19.69
C GLY A 64 -7.25 6.81 19.39
N GLU A 65 -7.81 7.09 18.22
CA GLU A 65 -9.07 6.48 17.80
C GLU A 65 -8.85 5.01 17.37
N PRO A 66 -9.83 4.13 17.61
CA PRO A 66 -9.81 2.80 17.04
C PRO A 66 -9.99 2.87 15.52
N LEU A 67 -9.63 1.78 14.83
CA LEU A 67 -9.91 1.61 13.41
C LEU A 67 -11.42 1.68 13.15
N SER A 68 -11.79 2.29 12.03
CA SER A 68 -13.20 2.47 11.67
C SER A 68 -13.89 1.21 11.15
N PHE A 69 -13.16 0.11 11.03
CA PHE A 69 -13.63 -1.16 10.49
C PHE A 69 -12.99 -2.34 11.21
N LYS A 70 -13.59 -3.52 11.10
CA LYS A 70 -13.06 -4.79 11.59
C LYS A 70 -12.49 -5.61 10.44
N GLN A 71 -11.68 -6.61 10.76
CA GLN A 71 -11.08 -7.49 9.74
C GLN A 71 -12.12 -8.17 8.82
N LYS A 72 -13.32 -8.47 9.33
CA LYS A 72 -14.42 -9.06 8.56
C LYS A 72 -15.10 -8.09 7.59
N ASP A 73 -14.89 -6.78 7.78
CA ASP A 73 -15.47 -5.72 6.96
C ASP A 73 -14.53 -5.37 5.78
N VAL A 74 -13.30 -5.92 5.76
CA VAL A 74 -12.33 -5.73 4.68
C VAL A 74 -12.61 -6.70 3.55
N GLU A 75 -13.24 -6.20 2.49
CA GLU A 75 -13.50 -6.95 1.27
C GLU A 75 -12.53 -6.53 0.16
N ILE A 76 -12.07 -7.50 -0.64
CA ILE A 76 -11.24 -7.23 -1.82
C ILE A 76 -12.14 -7.22 -3.06
N ASN A 77 -12.24 -6.05 -3.69
CA ASN A 77 -13.11 -5.80 -4.82
C ASN A 77 -12.28 -5.54 -6.10
N GLY A 78 -12.18 -6.58 -6.93
CA GLY A 78 -11.48 -6.51 -8.21
C GLY A 78 -9.95 -6.44 -8.08
N HIS A 79 -9.32 -5.71 -9.01
CA HIS A 79 -7.87 -5.59 -9.12
C HIS A 79 -7.48 -4.13 -9.38
N ALA A 80 -6.32 -3.72 -8.89
CA ALA A 80 -5.73 -2.40 -9.15
C ALA A 80 -4.26 -2.53 -9.54
N ILE A 81 -3.78 -1.58 -10.35
CA ILE A 81 -2.38 -1.45 -10.76
C ILE A 81 -1.95 -0.02 -10.58
N GLU A 82 -0.72 0.12 -10.11
CA GLU A 82 0.03 1.35 -10.12
C GLU A 82 1.15 1.25 -11.16
N CYS A 83 1.32 2.31 -11.94
CA CYS A 83 2.50 2.52 -12.74
C CYS A 83 3.17 3.83 -12.28
N ARG A 84 4.50 3.86 -12.32
CA ARG A 84 5.27 5.05 -12.01
C ARG A 84 5.83 5.61 -13.31
N ILE A 85 5.55 6.88 -13.57
CA ILE A 85 6.14 7.58 -14.71
C ILE A 85 7.41 8.25 -14.19
N CYS A 86 8.55 7.61 -14.44
CA CYS A 86 9.84 8.13 -14.06
C CYS A 86 10.44 8.97 -15.19
N ALA A 87 11.15 10.04 -14.84
CA ALA A 87 11.96 10.80 -15.79
C ALA A 87 13.29 10.05 -16.03
N GLU A 88 13.20 8.89 -16.68
CA GLU A 88 14.31 7.99 -16.98
C GLU A 88 14.30 7.65 -18.47
N ASP A 89 15.48 7.52 -19.08
CA ASP A 89 15.62 7.21 -20.50
C ASP A 89 15.80 5.71 -20.73
N PRO A 90 14.78 4.96 -21.19
CA PRO A 90 14.88 3.50 -21.36
C PRO A 90 15.89 3.09 -22.44
N GLU A 91 16.14 3.93 -23.45
CA GLU A 91 17.11 3.64 -24.51
C GLU A 91 18.56 3.84 -24.04
N ASN A 92 18.76 4.62 -22.98
CA ASN A 92 20.06 4.92 -22.40
C ASN A 92 20.22 4.34 -20.99
N ASN A 93 19.87 3.05 -20.81
CA ASN A 93 20.01 2.32 -19.54
C ASN A 93 19.27 2.96 -18.35
N PHE A 94 18.09 3.53 -18.58
CA PHE A 94 17.24 4.17 -17.56
C PHE A 94 17.96 5.28 -16.79
N ILE A 95 18.90 6.00 -17.42
CA ILE A 95 19.54 7.13 -16.76
C ILE A 95 18.50 8.21 -16.41
N PRO A 96 18.59 8.83 -15.22
CA PRO A 96 17.74 9.96 -14.88
C PRO A 96 17.89 11.10 -15.89
N THR A 97 16.77 11.65 -16.34
CA THR A 97 16.70 12.71 -17.34
C THR A 97 16.11 13.98 -16.70
N PRO A 98 16.89 14.75 -15.94
CA PRO A 98 16.42 16.01 -15.36
C PRO A 98 16.19 17.06 -16.45
N GLY A 99 15.14 17.86 -16.30
CA GLY A 99 14.81 18.91 -17.26
C GLY A 99 13.43 19.51 -16.99
N THR A 100 13.04 20.49 -17.80
CA THR A 100 11.71 21.08 -17.75
C THR A 100 10.75 20.28 -18.63
N ALA A 101 9.63 19.81 -18.06
CA ALA A 101 8.55 19.22 -18.84
C ALA A 101 7.90 20.29 -19.73
N VAL A 102 8.11 20.19 -21.04
CA VAL A 102 7.57 21.15 -22.03
C VAL A 102 6.11 20.87 -22.39
N TYR A 103 5.64 19.65 -22.13
CA TYR A 103 4.27 19.22 -22.40
C TYR A 103 3.85 18.14 -21.40
N THR A 104 2.67 18.30 -20.82
CA THR A 104 2.04 17.28 -19.98
C THR A 104 0.56 17.20 -20.34
N LYS A 105 0.01 15.99 -20.40
CA LYS A 105 -1.43 15.76 -20.58
C LYS A 105 -1.85 14.52 -19.81
N SER A 106 -2.60 14.73 -18.75
CA SER A 106 -3.19 13.65 -17.98
C SER A 106 -4.41 13.05 -18.71
N PRO A 107 -4.66 11.73 -18.57
CA PRO A 107 -5.87 11.11 -19.06
C PRO A 107 -7.10 11.68 -18.33
N LYS A 108 -8.24 11.72 -19.01
CA LYS A 108 -9.50 12.25 -18.44
C LYS A 108 -10.34 11.20 -17.69
N VAL A 109 -9.78 10.02 -17.40
CA VAL A 109 -10.54 8.91 -16.81
C VAL A 109 -10.55 9.02 -15.29
N GLN A 110 -11.74 8.87 -14.71
CA GLN A 110 -12.10 9.12 -13.30
C GLN A 110 -11.50 8.12 -12.29
N VAL A 111 -10.72 7.13 -12.75
CA VAL A 111 -10.13 6.05 -11.92
C VAL A 111 -8.64 6.31 -11.64
N LEU A 112 -8.12 7.50 -11.96
CA LEU A 112 -6.78 7.91 -11.58
C LEU A 112 -6.84 8.84 -10.36
N GLU A 113 -6.41 8.35 -9.21
CA GLU A 113 -5.86 9.23 -8.19
C GLU A 113 -4.47 9.68 -8.66
N MET A 114 -4.39 10.91 -9.19
CA MET A 114 -3.11 11.56 -9.43
C MET A 114 -2.53 12.03 -8.10
N ILE A 115 -1.66 11.23 -7.51
CA ILE A 115 -0.85 11.67 -6.38
C ILE A 115 0.39 12.37 -6.95
N HIS A 116 0.30 13.69 -7.16
CA HIS A 116 1.39 14.56 -7.67
C HIS A 116 1.72 14.35 -9.19
N PRO A 117 2.32 15.33 -9.93
CA PRO A 117 2.35 15.35 -11.41
C PRO A 117 3.07 14.20 -12.15
N PHE A 118 3.60 13.20 -11.43
CA PHE A 118 4.45 12.14 -11.99
C PHE A 118 3.95 10.70 -11.71
N LEU A 119 2.81 10.52 -11.04
CA LEU A 119 2.26 9.18 -10.79
C LEU A 119 0.95 8.98 -11.59
N MET A 120 0.91 7.96 -12.46
CA MET A 120 -0.32 7.50 -13.14
C MET A 120 -0.58 6.03 -12.80
N ALA A 121 -1.68 5.74 -12.11
CA ALA A 121 -2.15 4.38 -11.93
C ALA A 121 -3.09 3.96 -13.09
N ILE A 122 -2.75 2.92 -13.87
CA ILE A 122 -3.66 2.34 -14.88
C ILE A 122 -3.64 0.81 -14.79
N LYS A 123 -4.82 0.21 -14.56
CA LYS A 123 -5.16 -1.24 -14.51
C LYS A 123 -4.53 -2.12 -15.62
N LEU A 124 -3.55 -2.96 -15.29
CA LEU A 124 -3.57 -4.45 -15.37
C LEU A 124 -2.17 -5.08 -15.19
N GLN A 125 -2.01 -5.94 -14.18
CA GLN A 125 -1.04 -7.03 -14.00
C GLN A 125 -1.18 -7.62 -12.58
N HIS A 126 -1.05 -8.94 -12.51
CA HIS A 126 -1.10 -9.72 -11.29
C HIS A 126 0.21 -9.62 -10.49
N PHE A 127 0.10 -9.91 -9.18
CA PHE A 127 1.18 -10.05 -8.20
C PHE A 127 1.84 -8.75 -7.73
N MET A 128 1.21 -8.11 -6.74
CA MET A 128 1.82 -7.49 -5.55
C MET A 128 0.65 -7.12 -4.61
N ILE A 129 0.02 -8.10 -3.96
CA ILE A 129 -0.86 -7.83 -2.79
C ILE A 129 -0.01 -8.15 -1.57
N GLN A 130 0.84 -7.19 -1.20
CA GLN A 130 1.65 -7.27 0.01
C GLN A 130 0.88 -6.57 1.14
N CYS A 131 0.26 -7.39 2.00
CA CYS A 131 -0.03 -7.07 3.40
C CYS A 131 -0.69 -5.73 3.75
N PHE A 132 -1.94 -5.53 3.31
CA PHE A 132 -2.95 -4.82 4.12
C PHE A 132 -4.08 -5.73 4.61
N GLN A 133 -4.02 -7.01 4.27
CA GLN A 133 -4.66 -8.01 5.08
C GLN A 133 -3.79 -8.18 6.31
N ASN A 134 -4.36 -7.84 7.45
CA ASN A 134 -3.81 -8.13 8.76
C ASN A 134 -2.63 -7.24 9.22
N LEU A 135 -2.86 -5.94 9.36
CA LEU A 135 -2.16 -5.09 10.35
C LEU A 135 -3.06 -4.75 11.57
N LEU A 136 -4.30 -5.23 11.57
CA LEU A 136 -5.39 -4.55 12.29
C LEU A 136 -6.02 -5.36 13.42
N SER A 137 -5.22 -6.22 14.06
CA SER A 137 -5.65 -6.83 15.33
C SER A 137 -4.81 -6.39 16.53
N GLY A 138 -4.01 -5.34 16.38
CA GLY A 138 -3.08 -4.83 17.40
C GLY A 138 -3.55 -3.62 18.20
N VAL A 139 -4.69 -2.98 17.89
CA VAL A 139 -5.24 -1.94 18.79
C VAL A 139 -5.97 -2.66 19.93
N LYS A 140 -5.21 -3.11 20.93
CA LYS A 140 -5.74 -3.33 22.28
C LYS A 140 -6.39 -2.02 22.72
N THR A 141 -7.70 -1.93 22.97
CA THR A 141 -8.32 -2.34 24.24
C THR A 141 -7.37 -2.21 25.43
N GLU A 142 -6.93 -0.98 25.74
CA GLU A 142 -6.30 -0.60 27.01
C GLU A 142 -6.40 0.94 27.18
N VAL A 143 -7.62 1.49 27.04
CA VAL A 143 -8.00 2.78 27.64
C VAL A 143 -9.42 2.61 28.17
N MET A 144 -9.53 1.94 29.32
CA MET A 144 -10.58 2.05 30.33
C MET A 144 -10.38 0.93 31.36
N GLN A 145 -9.33 1.08 32.18
CA GLN A 145 -9.28 0.82 33.62
C GLN A 145 -8.08 1.56 34.19
#